data_AF-A0A2T1DWY7-F1
#
_entry.id   AF-A0A2T1DWY7-F1
#
_cell.length_a   1.000
_cell.length_b   1.000
_cell.length_c   1.000
_cell.angle_alpha   90.00
_cell.angle_beta   90.00
_cell.angle_gamma   90.00
#
_symmetry.space_group_name_H-M   'P 1'
#
loop_
_entity.id
_entity.type
_entity.pdbx_description
1 polymer ?
#
loop_
_entity_poly.entity_id
_entity_poly.type
_entity_poly.pdbx_seq_one_letter_code
_entity_poly.pdbx_strand_id
1 'polypeptide(L)'
;MNQTAYWVGIDVSKAQLDGHIRPTAEAFQVANTEAGIAALVQRLQQLQPTLVVMEATGGLEAPAAAALALAQLSKKRWSYWQLSTVVVQS
;
A
#
# COMPACT_ATOMS: atom_id res chain seq x y z
N MET A 1 -11.97 8.35 -19.14
CA MET A 1 -10.71 8.81 -18.54
C MET A 1 -9.93 7.57 -18.14
N ASN A 2 -8.78 7.28 -18.75
CA ASN A 2 -7.93 6.18 -18.30
C ASN A 2 -7.24 6.63 -17.00
N GLN A 3 -7.73 6.17 -15.85
CA GLN A 3 -6.97 6.29 -14.61
C GLN A 3 -5.73 5.42 -14.74
N THR A 4 -4.55 6.04 -14.75
CA THR A 4 -3.29 5.30 -14.66
C THR A 4 -3.26 4.62 -13.30
N ALA A 5 -3.47 3.31 -13.28
CA ALA A 5 -3.35 2.51 -12.08
C ALA A 5 -1.86 2.31 -11.75
N TYR A 6 -1.49 2.53 -10.49
CA TYR A 6 -0.15 2.24 -9.98
C TYR A 6 -0.17 0.96 -9.14
N TRP A 7 0.86 0.13 -9.31
CA TRP A 7 1.11 -1.05 -8.47
C TRP A 7 2.46 -0.91 -7.81
N VAL A 8 2.54 -1.28 -6.54
CA VAL A 8 3.80 -1.24 -5.78
C VAL A 8 4.12 -2.63 -5.25
N GLY A 9 5.29 -3.16 -5.59
CA GLY A 9 5.89 -4.30 -4.91
C GLY A 9 6.87 -3.79 -3.84
N ILE A 10 6.89 -4.40 -2.68
CA ILE A 10 7.83 -4.08 -1.59
C ILE A 10 8.54 -5.36 -1.19
N ASP A 11 9.86 -5.40 -1.34
CA ASP A 11 10.71 -6.45 -0.80
C ASP A 11 11.20 -6.02 0.60
N VAL A 12 11.06 -6.91 1.58
CA VAL A 12 11.34 -6.63 2.98
C VAL A 12 12.61 -7.38 3.41
N SER A 13 13.63 -6.61 3.76
CA SER A 13 14.85 -7.11 4.40
C SER A 13 14.98 -6.59 5.84
N LYS A 14 15.96 -7.12 6.58
CA LYS A 14 16.22 -6.69 7.97
C LYS A 14 16.57 -5.21 8.09
N ALA A 15 17.25 -4.65 7.09
CA ALA A 15 17.74 -3.28 7.14
C ALA A 15 16.90 -2.32 6.30
N GLN A 16 16.26 -2.80 5.24
CA GLN A 16 15.67 -1.97 4.19
C GLN A 16 14.33 -2.53 3.69
N LEU A 17 13.49 -1.63 3.19
CA LEU A 17 12.28 -1.91 2.42
C LEU A 17 12.49 -1.35 1.01
N ASP A 18 12.50 -2.24 0.02
CA ASP A 18 12.76 -1.91 -1.37
C ASP A 18 11.45 -1.89 -2.16
N GLY A 19 11.03 -0.71 -2.61
CA GLY A 19 9.78 -0.48 -3.31
C GLY A 19 9.97 -0.35 -4.82
N HIS A 20 9.16 -1.04 -5.61
CA HIS A 20 9.11 -0.95 -7.07
C HIS A 20 7.72 -0.54 -7.54
N ILE A 21 7.64 0.54 -8.32
CA ILE A 21 6.40 1.12 -8.83
C ILE A 21 6.20 0.76 -10.30
N ARG A 22 5.02 0.24 -10.64
CA ARG A 22 4.55 0.04 -12.01
C ARG A 22 3.40 1.01 -12.31
N PRO A 23 3.29 1.56 -13.54
CA PRO A 23 4.11 1.24 -14.72
C PRO A 23 5.41 2.05 -14.87
N THR A 24 5.71 2.98 -13.97
CA THR A 24 6.84 3.92 -14.12
C THR A 24 8.23 3.28 -14.05
N ALA A 25 8.33 2.05 -13.56
CA ALA A 25 9.60 1.36 -13.26
C ALA A 25 10.49 2.14 -12.26
N GLU A 26 9.89 3.08 -11.52
CA GLU A 26 10.57 3.79 -10.45
C GLU A 26 10.82 2.83 -9.28
N ALA A 27 12.01 2.90 -8.70
CA ALA A 27 12.36 2.16 -7.50
C ALA A 27 12.77 3.13 -6.39
N PHE A 28 12.51 2.74 -5.15
CA PHE A 28 12.96 3.48 -3.98
C PHE A 28 13.32 2.52 -2.86
N GLN A 29 14.17 3.00 -1.95
CA GLN A 29 14.55 2.26 -0.76
C GLN A 29 14.32 3.14 0.47
N VAL A 30 13.81 2.54 1.54
CA VAL A 30 13.71 3.18 2.86
C VAL A 30 14.21 2.21 3.92
N ALA A 31 14.74 2.74 5.03
CA ALA A 31 15.18 1.90 6.14
C ALA A 31 13.99 1.12 6.74
N ASN A 32 14.22 -0.14 7.14
CA ASN A 32 13.26 -0.91 7.92
C ASN A 32 13.30 -0.49 9.40
N THR A 33 12.95 0.77 9.63
CA THR A 33 12.83 1.42 10.94
C THR A 33 11.50 2.16 10.98
N GLU A 34 11.05 2.57 12.17
CA GLU A 34 9.80 3.31 12.34
C GLU A 34 9.74 4.57 11.45
N ALA A 35 10.82 5.34 11.41
CA ALA A 35 10.91 6.54 10.56
C ALA A 35 10.85 6.20 9.06
N GLY A 36 11.51 5.12 8.63
CA GLY A 36 11.47 4.68 7.24
C GLY A 36 10.09 4.14 6.83
N ILE A 37 9.40 3.45 7.73
CA ILE A 37 8.02 2.99 7.53
C ILE A 37 7.05 4.18 7.44
N ALA A 38 7.22 5.21 8.28
CA ALA A 38 6.42 6.43 8.18
C ALA A 38 6.62 7.13 6.81
N ALA A 39 7.87 7.22 6.34
CA ALA A 39 8.18 7.77 5.02
C ALA A 39 7.58 6.93 3.88
N LEU A 40 7.62 5.60 3.99
CA LEU A 40 6.95 4.69 3.04
C LEU A 40 5.45 4.98 2.97
N VAL A 41 4.78 5.05 4.12
CA VAL A 41 3.34 5.32 4.20
C VAL A 41 2.99 6.64 3.54
N GLN A 42 3.72 7.72 3.87
CA GLN A 42 3.49 9.03 3.27
C GLN A 42 3.63 9.01 1.74
N ARG A 43 4.67 8.34 1.23
CA ARG A 43 4.89 8.20 -0.21
C ARG A 43 3.73 7.47 -0.90
N LEU A 44 3.27 6.38 -0.32
CA LEU A 44 2.18 5.59 -0.88
C LEU A 44 0.82 6.29 -0.77
N GLN A 45 0.59 7.09 0.27
CA GLN A 45 -0.60 7.94 0.36
C GLN A 45 -0.64 9.00 -0.74
N GLN A 46 0.50 9.59 -1.10
CA GLN A 46 0.60 10.55 -2.20
C GLN A 46 0.41 9.87 -3.56
N LEU A 47 0.99 8.69 -3.75
CA LEU A 47 0.89 7.92 -5.00
C LEU A 47 -0.53 7.34 -5.23
N GLN A 48 -1.25 7.02 -4.16
CA GLN A 48 -2.56 6.34 -4.20
C GLN A 48 -2.55 5.09 -5.09
N PRO A 49 -1.68 4.10 -4.81
CA PRO A 49 -1.60 2.90 -5.64
C PRO A 49 -2.88 2.09 -5.56
N THR A 50 -3.17 1.39 -6.66
CA THR A 50 -4.28 0.45 -6.75
C THR A 50 -4.04 -0.79 -5.91
N LEU A 51 -2.78 -1.24 -5.83
CA LEU A 51 -2.38 -2.41 -5.04
C LEU A 51 -0.94 -2.27 -4.55
N VAL A 52 -0.72 -2.64 -3.30
CA VAL A 52 0.60 -2.83 -2.70
C VAL A 52 0.77 -4.31 -2.36
N VAL A 53 1.85 -4.92 -2.82
CA VAL A 53 2.22 -6.31 -2.52
C VAL A 53 3.53 -6.27 -1.74
N MET A 54 3.61 -7.04 -0.65
CA MET A 54 4.85 -7.20 0.13
C MET A 54 5.34 -8.63 0.02
N GLU A 55 6.62 -8.79 -0.25
CA GLU A 55 7.36 -10.05 -0.17
C GLU A 55 8.31 -9.96 1.01
N ALA A 56 8.23 -10.92 1.93
CA ALA A 56 9.01 -10.90 3.14
C ALA A 56 9.47 -12.29 3.52
N THR A 57 10.69 -12.37 4.04
CA THR A 57 11.26 -13.62 4.57
C THR A 57 11.45 -13.50 6.08
N GLY A 58 10.79 -14.37 6.84
CA GLY A 58 11.05 -14.53 8.28
C GLY A 58 10.31 -13.57 9.24
N GLY A 59 9.20 -12.94 8.85
CA GLY A 59 8.34 -12.18 9.77
C GLY A 59 8.74 -10.72 10.02
N LEU A 60 9.71 -10.20 9.26
CA LEU A 60 10.22 -8.83 9.37
C LEU A 60 9.23 -7.78 8.82
N GLU A 61 8.18 -8.21 8.14
CA GLU A 61 7.15 -7.37 7.54
C GLU A 61 6.11 -6.84 8.51
N ALA A 62 5.98 -7.44 9.70
CA ALA A 62 4.88 -7.13 10.61
C ALA A 62 4.73 -5.62 10.92
N PRO A 63 5.81 -4.85 11.19
CA PRO A 63 5.70 -3.41 11.42
C PRO A 63 5.23 -2.63 10.18
N ALA A 64 5.78 -2.94 9.01
CA ALA A 64 5.40 -2.29 7.75
C ALA A 64 3.96 -2.65 7.35
N ALA A 65 3.57 -3.92 7.49
CA ALA A 65 2.23 -4.41 7.21
C ALA A 65 1.17 -3.72 8.08
N ALA A 66 1.46 -3.59 9.39
CA ALA A 66 0.56 -2.91 10.32
C ALA A 66 0.39 -1.43 9.95
N ALA A 67 1.48 -0.72 9.66
CA ALA A 67 1.44 0.69 9.28
C ALA A 67 0.66 0.92 7.98
N LEU A 68 0.87 0.07 6.96
CA LEU A 68 0.13 0.15 5.69
C LEU A 68 -1.36 -0.18 5.86
N ALA A 69 -1.70 -1.09 6.75
CA ALA A 69 -3.10 -1.42 7.08
C ALA A 69 -3.80 -0.26 7.79
N LEU A 70 -3.15 0.37 8.77
CA LEU A 70 -3.67 1.55 9.46
C LEU A 70 -3.85 2.74 8.51
N ALA A 71 -2.96 2.88 7.52
CA ALA A 71 -3.07 3.89 6.47
C ALA A 71 -4.10 3.55 5.37
N GLN A 72 -4.81 2.42 5.49
CA GLN A 72 -5.79 1.92 4.52
C GLN A 72 -5.22 1.73 3.10
N LEU A 73 -3.91 1.48 3.00
CA LEU A 73 -3.19 1.24 1.74
C LEU A 73 -3.22 -0.25 1.34
N SER A 74 -3.59 -1.15 2.25
CA SER A 74 -3.83 -2.57 1.98
C SER A 74 -5.26 -2.85 1.48
N LYS A 75 -5.70 -2.16 0.41
CA LYS A 75 -7.04 -2.41 -0.14
C LYS A 75 -7.09 -3.72 -0.93
N LYS A 76 -7.41 -4.83 -0.28
CA LYS A 76 -8.24 -5.87 -0.92
C LYS A 76 -9.66 -5.32 -1.01
N ARG A 77 -10.02 -4.69 -2.14
CA ARG A 77 -11.42 -4.39 -2.44
C ARG A 77 -12.14 -5.70 -2.78
N TRP A 78 -12.73 -6.36 -1.78
CA TRP A 78 -13.80 -7.34 -2.02
C TRP A 78 -15.10 -6.56 -2.21
N SER A 79 -15.57 -6.45 -3.44
CA SER A 79 -16.88 -5.86 -3.73
C SER A 79 -17.99 -6.92 -3.56
N TYR A 80 -18.49 -7.06 -2.34
CA TYR A 80 -19.88 -7.45 -2.07
C TYR A 80 -20.31 -6.58 -0.86
N TRP A 81 -21.42 -5.83 -1.01
CA TRP A 81 -22.03 -4.87 -0.05
C TRP A 81 -21.69 -3.36 -0.15
N GLN A 82 -21.75 -2.76 -1.33
CA GLN A 82 -22.06 -1.31 -1.47
C GLN A 82 -23.16 -1.05 -2.50
N LEU A 83 -24.34 -1.62 -2.25
CA LEU A 83 -25.67 -1.22 -2.74
C LEU A 83 -26.61 -1.71 -1.61
N SER A 84 -27.46 -0.95 -0.94
CA SER A 84 -28.19 0.26 -1.26
C SER A 84 -28.72 0.87 0.04
N THR A 85 -28.67 2.19 0.20
CA THR A 85 -29.71 2.91 0.97
C THR A 85 -29.97 4.23 0.27
N VAL A 86 -30.72 4.17 -0.82
CA VAL A 86 -31.66 5.25 -1.14
C VAL A 86 -32.86 4.99 -0.24
N VAL A 87 -33.04 5.81 0.79
CA VAL A 87 -34.36 6.02 1.38
C VAL A 87 -34.83 7.37 0.89
N VAL A 88 -35.62 7.31 -0.18
CA VAL A 88 -36.71 8.26 -0.38
C VAL A 88 -37.79 7.88 0.60
N GLN A 89 -38.12 8.79 1.52
CA GLN A 89 -39.44 8.90 2.15
C GLN A 89 -39.74 10.41 2.11
N SER A 90 -40.52 10.82 1.11
CA SER A 90 -41.96 11.13 1.23
C SER A 90 -42.20 12.45 1.94
#